data_AF-A0A699UNL7-F1
#
_entry.id   AF-A0A699UNL7-F1
#
_cell.length_a   1.000
_cell.length_b   1.000
_cell.length_c   1.000
_cell.angle_alpha   90.00
_cell.angle_beta   90.00
_cell.angle_gamma   90.00
#
_symmetry.space_group_name_H-M   'P 1'
#
loop_
_entity.id
_entity.type
_entity.pdbx_description
1 polymer ?
#
loop_
_entity_poly.entity_id
_entity_poly.type
_entity_poly.pdbx_seq_one_letter_code
_entity_poly.pdbx_strand_id
1 'polypeptide(L)' 'TENNKPYYKIMRADGFHQLFLSFLSLLRNFDKEDLEVLWKLVKERFESSKPKNLSDDFLLTTLTYMFEKPDVQAQV' A
#
# COMPACT_ATOMS: atom_id res chain seq x y z
N THR A 1 5.09 -17.72 -4.66
CA THR A 1 4.01 -17.63 -5.67
C THR A 1 3.70 -16.19 -6.02
N GLU A 2 3.68 -15.88 -7.33
CA GLU A 2 3.67 -14.53 -7.88
C GLU A 2 2.25 -13.92 -7.87
N ASN A 3 2.11 -12.68 -7.38
CA ASN A 3 0.85 -11.94 -7.32
C ASN A 3 0.38 -11.56 -8.74
N ASN A 4 -0.45 -12.40 -9.35
CA ASN A 4 -0.90 -12.36 -10.75
C ASN A 4 -1.90 -11.22 -11.10
N LYS A 5 -1.91 -10.12 -10.35
CA LYS A 5 -2.84 -9.01 -10.58
C LYS A 5 -2.20 -7.95 -11.50
N PRO A 6 -2.89 -7.50 -12.56
CA PRO A 6 -2.30 -6.64 -13.60
C PRO A 6 -1.75 -5.30 -13.06
N TYR A 7 -2.37 -4.77 -12.01
CA TYR A 7 -1.96 -3.53 -11.33
C TYR A 7 -0.55 -3.62 -10.70
N TYR A 8 -0.13 -4.79 -10.22
CA TYR A 8 1.24 -4.99 -9.70
C TYR A 8 2.31 -4.97 -10.80
N LYS A 9 1.97 -5.37 -12.04
CA LYS A 9 2.90 -5.37 -13.18
C LYS A 9 3.10 -3.97 -13.75
N ILE A 10 2.03 -3.17 -13.82
CA ILE A 10 2.07 -1.77 -14.31
C ILE A 10 2.92 -0.90 -13.38
N MET A 11 2.73 -1.05 -12.07
CA MET A 11 3.52 -0.42 -11.01
C MET A 11 5.03 -0.64 -11.11
N ARG A 12 5.44 -1.83 -11.54
CA ARG A 12 6.86 -2.20 -11.64
C ARG A 12 7.51 -1.65 -12.91
N ALA A 13 6.74 -1.36 -13.94
CA ALA A 13 7.24 -0.94 -15.25
C ALA A 13 7.27 0.59 -15.47
N ASP A 14 6.51 1.38 -14.71
CA ASP A 14 6.15 2.76 -15.11
C ASP A 14 6.60 3.86 -14.12
N GLY A 15 7.88 3.89 -13.70
CA GLY A 15 8.46 4.97 -12.86
C GLY A 15 7.97 5.05 -11.39
N PHE A 16 6.76 4.58 -11.11
CA PHE A 16 6.18 4.43 -9.78
C PHE A 16 6.86 3.34 -8.94
N HIS A 17 7.66 2.46 -9.56
CA HIS A 17 8.41 1.43 -8.85
C HIS A 17 9.39 2.03 -7.84
N GLN A 18 10.09 3.10 -8.20
CA GLN A 18 11.05 3.75 -7.31
C GLN A 18 10.35 4.52 -6.18
N LEU A 19 9.22 5.17 -6.48
CA LEU A 19 8.34 5.78 -5.47
C LEU A 19 7.83 4.73 -4.47
N PHE A 20 7.40 3.56 -4.96
CA PHE A 20 6.94 2.46 -4.14
C PHE A 20 8.05 1.89 -3.25
N LEU A 21 9.26 1.69 -3.78
CA LEU A 21 10.42 1.22 -3.00
C LEU A 21 10.86 2.25 -1.94
N SER A 22 10.90 3.54 -2.30
CA SER A 22 11.19 4.62 -1.36
C SER A 22 10.13 4.69 -0.25
N PHE A 23 8.85 4.55 -0.61
CA PHE A 23 7.75 4.51 0.34
C PHE A 23 7.87 3.33 1.31
N LEU A 24 8.12 2.12 0.80
CA LEU A 24 8.39 0.94 1.63
C LEU A 24 9.60 1.14 2.56
N SER A 25 10.66 1.78 2.08
CA SER A 25 11.83 2.08 2.91
C SER A 25 11.53 3.06 4.03
N LEU A 26 10.64 4.04 3.82
CA LEU A 26 10.17 4.93 4.87
C LEU A 26 9.37 4.16 5.92
N LEU A 27 8.49 3.26 5.48
CA LEU A 27 7.66 2.46 6.40
C LEU A 27 8.48 1.55 7.31
N ARG A 28 9.67 1.11 6.89
CA ARG A 28 10.58 0.27 7.70
C ARG A 28 11.11 0.95 8.96
N ASN A 29 11.02 2.28 9.05
CA ASN A 29 11.48 3.03 10.22
C ASN A 29 10.40 3.19 11.29
N PHE A 30 9.16 2.79 11.00
CA PHE A 30 8.05 2.84 11.96
C PHE A 30 7.96 1.54 12.73
N ASP A 31 7.69 1.65 14.03
CA ASP A 31 7.30 0.49 14.81
C ASP A 31 5.83 0.10 14.53
N LYS A 32 5.35 -0.95 15.18
CA LYS A 32 4.00 -1.45 14.95
C LYS A 32 2.93 -0.41 15.34
N GLU A 33 3.15 0.34 16.40
CA GLU A 33 2.19 1.32 16.93
C GLU A 33 2.08 2.52 15.99
N ASP A 34 3.23 3.00 15.50
CA ASP A 34 3.29 4.02 14.45
C ASP A 34 2.54 3.59 13.18
N LEU A 35 2.73 2.33 12.76
CA LEU A 35 2.06 1.78 11.58
C LEU A 35 0.54 1.65 11.79
N GLU A 36 0.07 1.31 12.99
CA GLU A 36 -1.36 1.28 13.33
C GLU A 36 -1.99 2.69 13.30
N VAL A 37 -1.28 3.69 13.83
CA VAL A 37 -1.70 5.11 13.77
C VAL A 37 -1.75 5.60 12.33
N LEU A 38 -0.72 5.30 11.53
CA LEU A 38 -0.67 5.63 10.11
C LEU A 38 -1.87 5.04 9.35
N TRP A 39 -2.19 3.76 9.61
CA TRP A 39 -3.35 3.10 8.98
C TRP A 39 -4.68 3.78 9.35
N LYS A 40 -4.84 4.18 10.61
CA LYS A 40 -6.04 4.92 11.06
C LYS A 40 -6.18 6.26 10.32
N LEU A 41 -5.10 7.03 10.21
CA LEU A 41 -5.09 8.32 9.50
C LEU A 41 -5.44 8.17 8.01
N VAL A 42 -4.93 7.12 7.37
CA VAL A 42 -5.23 6.80 5.97
C VAL A 42 -6.73 6.54 5.81
N LYS A 43 -7.33 5.72 6.67
CA LYS A 43 -8.78 5.46 6.65
C LYS A 43 -9.58 6.75 6.86
N GLU A 44 -9.26 7.54 7.88
CA GLU A 44 -9.95 8.81 8.16
C GLU A 44 -9.89 9.79 6.97
N ARG A 45 -8.72 9.88 6.29
CA ARG A 45 -8.55 10.71 5.09
C ARG A 45 -9.45 10.24 3.95
N PHE A 46 -9.58 8.93 3.72
CA PHE A 46 -10.35 8.39 2.60
C PHE A 46 -11.85 8.24 2.90
N GLU A 47 -12.23 8.16 4.17
CA GLU A 47 -13.63 8.29 4.62
C GLU A 47 -14.12 9.73 4.45
N SER A 48 -13.28 10.71 4.79
CA SER A 48 -13.61 12.14 4.64
C SER A 48 -13.52 12.65 3.20
N SER A 49 -12.65 12.05 2.38
CA SER A 49 -12.45 12.45 0.99
C SER A 49 -12.26 11.25 0.08
N LYS A 50 -13.15 11.09 -0.91
CA LYS A 50 -12.97 10.07 -1.94
C LYS A 50 -11.65 10.29 -2.67
N PRO A 51 -10.95 9.20 -3.08
CA PRO A 51 -9.81 9.30 -3.98
C PRO A 51 -10.16 10.16 -5.20
N LYS A 52 -9.32 11.13 -5.54
CA LYS A 52 -9.60 12.06 -6.65
C LYS A 52 -8.82 11.73 -7.90
N ASN A 53 -7.78 10.89 -7.79
CA ASN A 53 -6.89 10.55 -8.87
C ASN A 53 -6.40 9.10 -8.74
N LEU A 54 -5.74 8.62 -9.79
CA LEU A 54 -5.20 7.25 -9.85
C LEU A 54 -4.13 7.00 -8.76
N SER A 55 -3.42 8.03 -8.32
CA SER A 55 -2.41 7.90 -7.26
C SER A 55 -3.05 7.69 -5.88
N ASP A 56 -4.16 8.35 -5.60
CA ASP A 56 -4.93 8.19 -4.38
C ASP A 56 -5.55 6.77 -4.32
N ASP A 57 -6.14 6.31 -5.43
CA ASP A 57 -6.68 4.95 -5.57
C ASP A 57 -5.60 3.89 -5.40
N PHE A 58 -4.43 4.11 -6.01
CA PHE A 58 -3.29 3.22 -5.87
C PHE A 58 -2.76 3.18 -4.42
N LEU A 59 -2.61 4.33 -3.78
CA LEU A 59 -2.13 4.45 -2.41
C LEU A 59 -3.08 3.75 -1.44
N LEU A 60 -4.39 4.00 -1.56
CA LEU A 60 -5.41 3.34 -0.75
C LEU A 60 -5.36 1.82 -0.94
N THR A 61 -5.39 1.33 -2.19
CA THR A 61 -5.35 -0.10 -2.50
C THR A 61 -4.09 -0.79 -1.95
N THR A 62 -2.95 -0.12 -2.05
CA THR A 62 -1.66 -0.63 -1.57
C THR A 62 -1.63 -0.73 -0.05
N LEU A 63 -2.07 0.32 0.65
CA LEU A 63 -2.09 0.35 2.10
C LEU A 63 -3.11 -0.63 2.67
N THR A 64 -4.31 -0.70 2.08
CA THR A 64 -5.30 -1.74 2.40
C THR A 64 -4.69 -3.14 2.26
N TYR A 65 -3.93 -3.41 1.19
CA TYR A 65 -3.27 -4.70 1.01
C TYR A 65 -2.19 -4.98 2.09
N MET A 66 -1.42 -3.97 2.51
CA MET A 66 -0.37 -4.15 3.52
C MET A 66 -0.93 -4.35 4.92
N PHE A 67 -2.03 -3.69 5.26
CA PHE A 67 -2.58 -3.66 6.62
C PHE A 67 -3.74 -4.62 6.86
N GLU A 68 -4.61 -4.85 5.86
CA GLU A 68 -5.81 -5.68 6.04
C GLU A 68 -5.63 -7.13 5.62
N LYS A 69 -4.56 -7.49 4.89
CA LYS A 69 -4.37 -8.90 4.55
C LYS A 69 -3.96 -9.69 5.81
N PRO A 70 -4.74 -10.71 6.22
CA PRO A 70 -4.22 -11.77 7.05
C PRO A 70 -3.15 -12.49 6.22
N ASP A 71 -2.15 -13.05 6.91
CA ASP A 71 -1.13 -13.94 6.36
C ASP A 71 -1.67 -14.65 5.11
N VAL A 72 -1.25 -14.17 3.94
CA VAL A 72 -1.37 -14.98 2.73
C VAL A 72 -0.33 -16.01 2.99
N GLN A 73 -0.77 -17.04 3.70
CA GLN A 73 -0.17 -18.34 3.86
C GLN A 73 1.07 -18.39 2.98
N ALA A 74 2.24 -18.42 3.60
CA ALA A 74 3.50 -18.77 2.97
C ALA A 74 3.26 -19.93 1.99
N GLN A 75 2.90 -19.58 0.76
CA GLN A 75 2.56 -20.52 -0.29
C GLN A 75 3.85 -20.64 -1.09
N VAL A 76 4.61 -21.64 -0.63
CA VAL A 76 5.49 -22.51 -1.42
C VAL A 76 5.23 -22.35 -2.93
#